data_AF-A0A523Z5C7-F1
#
_entry.id   AF-A0A523Z5C7-F1
#
_cell.length_a   1.000
_cell.length_b   1.000
_cell.length_c   1.000
_cell.angle_alpha   90.00
_cell.angle_beta   90.00
_cell.angle_gamma   90.00
#
_symmetry.space_group_name_H-M   'P 1'
#
loop_
_entity.id
_entity.type
_entity.pdbx_description
1 polymer ?
#
loop_
_entity_poly.entity_id
_entity_poly.type
_entity_poly.pdbx_seq_one_letter_code
_entity_poly.pdbx_strand_id
1 'polypeptide(L)'
;MAAAMRRRPSGAGLGQSAIIGQTGECSYLAHLGPVPRVPSTTPRALPLYAVRRRMNAHPPEAQAPANTWSASPSLSERVKRLRDEFFSFGSRDYFRNEVRPYGSGTRWDEVWSPYHWGVVPEAYVFFDSFRDSLLAAAETVPLPANFWDESLPLRRALFFQQVLQHRLPVKILDGELIVGSYFNTALSKTHTRAEARRWRRQVRRWRRNAQVLNELGVGNCGAVPGHLIPNYPRMLRLGFRGIAAELEEMRRKETDRGKQDVLRALLICCEAASAFADRYAEEAERLAERETDGKRRAELIETARICRKVPREPAETFHEALQALWFSHMLVMVAESYPGPGLSPGRIDQYLYPYYQGDLAAGRLDREKARELLQCYWLKHNYAYDYQGRV
;
A
#
# COMPACT_ATOMS: atom_id res chain seq x y z
N MET A 1 53.82 -41.44 6.94
CA MET A 1 52.76 -42.30 7.53
C MET A 1 51.64 -41.38 7.98
N ALA A 2 50.70 -41.06 7.09
CA ALA A 2 49.42 -41.76 6.91
C ALA A 2 48.47 -41.56 8.11
N ALA A 3 47.62 -40.54 8.03
CA ALA A 3 46.29 -40.58 8.63
C ALA A 3 45.36 -39.72 7.78
N ALA A 4 44.43 -40.40 7.12
CA ALA A 4 43.47 -39.86 6.18
C ALA A 4 42.27 -39.26 6.91
N MET A 5 41.80 -38.09 6.47
CA MET A 5 40.38 -37.75 6.56
C MET A 5 39.94 -37.04 5.28
N ARG A 6 38.95 -37.67 4.64
CA ARG A 6 38.49 -37.41 3.28
C ARG A 6 37.75 -36.07 3.20
N ARG A 7 38.08 -35.30 2.15
CA ARG A 7 37.29 -34.18 1.64
C ARG A 7 35.91 -34.67 1.17
N ARG A 8 34.84 -33.93 1.52
CA ARG A 8 33.60 -33.92 0.73
C ARG A 8 33.53 -32.59 -0.04
N PRO A 9 33.17 -32.59 -1.33
CA PRO A 9 33.07 -31.38 -2.14
C PRO A 9 31.68 -30.73 -2.06
N SER A 10 31.72 -29.45 -2.42
CA SER A 10 30.67 -28.49 -2.77
C SER A 10 29.39 -29.05 -3.41
N GLY A 11 28.24 -28.50 -2.99
CA GLY A 11 26.95 -28.67 -3.66
C GLY A 11 25.87 -27.76 -3.05
N ALA A 12 26.04 -26.44 -3.13
CA ALA A 12 24.95 -25.50 -2.86
C ALA A 12 24.14 -25.31 -4.15
N GLY A 13 23.18 -26.21 -4.36
CA GLY A 13 22.24 -26.15 -5.47
C GLY A 13 21.22 -25.03 -5.30
N LEU A 14 21.06 -24.28 -6.39
CA LEU A 14 20.00 -23.34 -6.72
C LEU A 14 18.63 -23.75 -6.16
N GLY A 15 18.10 -22.97 -5.22
CA GLY A 15 16.70 -23.02 -4.81
C GLY A 15 15.82 -22.44 -5.90
N GLN A 16 15.16 -23.30 -6.67
CA GLN A 16 14.10 -22.94 -7.59
C GLN A 16 12.93 -22.30 -6.83
N SER A 17 12.64 -21.03 -7.10
CA SER A 17 11.37 -20.42 -6.72
C SER A 17 10.25 -21.01 -7.59
N ALA A 18 9.44 -21.89 -6.99
CA ALA A 18 8.25 -22.43 -7.63
C ALA A 18 7.20 -21.32 -7.79
N ILE A 19 6.99 -20.91 -9.04
CA ILE A 19 5.83 -20.16 -9.48
C ILE A 19 4.63 -21.11 -9.38
N ILE A 20 3.72 -20.85 -8.43
CA ILE A 20 2.48 -21.62 -8.32
C ILE A 20 1.54 -21.15 -9.43
N GLY A 21 1.59 -21.90 -10.53
CA GLY A 21 0.59 -21.86 -11.59
C GLY A 21 -0.76 -22.38 -11.07
N GLN A 22 -1.81 -21.67 -11.43
CA GLN A 22 -3.19 -22.13 -11.31
C GLN A 22 -3.37 -23.42 -12.12
N THR A 23 -3.65 -24.52 -11.42
CA THR A 23 -4.62 -25.60 -11.73
C THR A 23 -4.21 -26.81 -10.89
N GLY A 24 -4.93 -27.03 -9.80
CA GLY A 24 -4.75 -28.21 -8.96
C GLY A 24 -5.96 -28.35 -8.07
N GLU A 25 -6.83 -29.28 -8.41
CA GLU A 25 -7.92 -29.72 -7.56
C GLU A 25 -7.34 -30.11 -6.19
N CYS A 26 -7.70 -29.37 -5.15
CA CYS A 26 -7.27 -29.68 -3.79
C CYS A 26 -8.18 -30.80 -3.26
N SER A 27 -7.83 -32.04 -3.55
CA SER A 27 -8.40 -33.23 -2.93
C SER A 27 -7.88 -33.37 -1.49
N TYR A 28 -8.38 -32.53 -0.59
CA TYR A 28 -8.11 -32.61 0.86
C TYR A 28 -9.40 -32.43 1.67
N LEU A 29 -10.48 -33.11 1.26
CA LEU A 29 -11.73 -33.20 2.01
C LEU A 29 -12.31 -34.62 2.04
N ALA A 30 -11.46 -35.65 1.94
CA ALA A 30 -11.92 -37.05 1.87
C ALA A 30 -11.95 -37.80 3.22
N HIS A 31 -11.59 -37.18 4.35
CA HIS A 31 -11.54 -37.86 5.66
C HIS A 31 -12.12 -37.04 6.81
N LEU A 32 -13.35 -36.54 6.66
CA LEU A 32 -14.16 -36.13 7.80
C LEU A 32 -15.33 -37.12 7.92
N GLY A 33 -15.23 -38.03 8.90
CA GLY A 33 -16.33 -38.90 9.31
C GLY A 33 -17.53 -38.09 9.82
N PRO A 34 -18.70 -38.74 10.02
CA PRO A 34 -19.93 -38.04 10.40
C PRO A 34 -19.78 -37.30 11.74
N VAL A 35 -20.26 -36.05 11.75
CA VAL A 35 -20.33 -35.20 12.94
C VAL A 35 -21.29 -35.83 13.96
N PRO A 36 -20.89 -36.04 15.23
CA PRO A 36 -21.79 -36.60 16.24
C PRO A 36 -22.90 -35.59 16.57
N ARG A 37 -24.15 -36.09 16.66
CA ARG A 37 -25.30 -35.29 17.11
C ARG A 37 -25.14 -34.95 18.59
N VAL A 38 -25.12 -33.65 18.91
CA VAL A 38 -25.18 -33.15 20.29
C VAL A 38 -26.63 -33.28 20.78
N PRO A 39 -26.89 -33.85 21.98
CA PRO A 39 -28.25 -33.92 22.51
C PRO A 39 -28.76 -32.52 22.86
N SER A 40 -30.02 -32.25 22.50
CA SER A 40 -30.72 -31.03 22.93
C SER A 40 -31.00 -31.08 24.43
N THR A 41 -30.19 -30.39 25.22
CA THR A 41 -30.52 -30.08 26.62
C THR A 41 -30.79 -28.59 26.76
N THR A 42 -32.04 -28.27 27.09
CA THR A 42 -32.49 -26.93 27.44
C THR A 42 -31.69 -26.43 28.65
N PRO A 43 -31.07 -25.25 28.64
CA PRO A 43 -30.35 -24.76 29.82
C PRO A 43 -31.37 -24.41 30.92
N ARG A 44 -31.28 -25.07 32.07
CA ARG A 44 -31.93 -24.62 33.31
C ARG A 44 -31.33 -23.27 33.70
N ALA A 45 -32.18 -22.26 33.89
CA ALA A 45 -31.77 -20.97 34.41
C ALA A 45 -31.09 -21.14 35.78
N LEU A 46 -29.83 -20.69 35.88
CA LEU A 46 -29.12 -20.57 37.15
C LEU A 46 -29.69 -19.37 37.92
N PRO A 47 -29.93 -19.48 39.24
CA PRO A 47 -30.43 -18.37 40.02
C PRO A 47 -29.39 -17.24 40.08
N LEU A 48 -29.83 -16.02 39.77
CA LEU A 48 -29.05 -14.79 39.92
C LEU A 48 -28.59 -14.64 41.37
N TYR A 49 -27.31 -14.88 41.63
CA TYR A 49 -26.67 -14.47 42.88
C TYR A 49 -26.64 -12.94 42.91
N ALA A 50 -27.50 -12.34 43.73
CA ALA A 50 -27.50 -10.93 44.03
C ALA A 50 -26.23 -10.57 44.82
N VAL A 51 -25.19 -10.14 44.11
CA VAL A 51 -24.03 -9.48 44.72
C VAL A 51 -24.48 -8.10 45.20
N ARG A 52 -24.77 -7.96 46.50
CA ARG A 52 -24.92 -6.66 47.15
C ARG A 52 -23.62 -5.87 46.99
N ARG A 53 -23.54 -4.98 46.00
CA ARG A 53 -22.51 -3.93 45.93
C ARG A 53 -22.66 -3.05 47.17
N ARG A 54 -21.70 -3.14 48.10
CA ARG A 54 -21.48 -2.05 49.06
C ARG A 54 -21.10 -0.82 48.24
N MET A 55 -21.95 0.20 48.24
CA MET A 55 -21.60 1.53 47.77
C MET A 55 -20.61 2.12 48.78
N ASN A 56 -19.32 1.82 48.60
CA ASN A 56 -18.25 2.55 49.24
C ASN A 56 -17.57 3.40 48.18
N ALA A 57 -17.57 4.71 48.44
CA ALA A 57 -16.74 5.79 47.88
C ALA A 57 -16.41 5.73 46.39
N HIS A 58 -16.80 6.77 45.66
CA HIS A 58 -16.22 7.07 44.35
C HIS A 58 -14.69 6.91 44.43
N PRO A 59 -14.07 6.06 43.59
CA PRO A 59 -12.62 6.11 43.46
C PRO A 59 -12.27 7.55 43.08
N PRO A 60 -11.18 8.13 43.61
CA PRO A 60 -10.74 9.44 43.15
C PRO A 60 -10.65 9.37 41.63
N GLU A 61 -11.26 10.33 40.94
CA GLU A 61 -11.11 10.48 39.51
C GLU A 61 -9.63 10.40 39.20
N ALA A 62 -9.20 9.28 38.61
CA ALA A 62 -7.85 9.15 38.12
C ALA A 62 -7.76 10.18 36.99
N GLN A 63 -7.28 11.39 37.31
CA GLN A 63 -6.85 12.35 36.31
C GLN A 63 -5.83 11.59 35.47
N ALA A 64 -6.23 11.23 34.25
CA ALA A 64 -5.30 10.71 33.26
C ALA A 64 -4.11 11.68 33.25
N PRO A 65 -2.85 11.19 33.36
CA PRO A 65 -1.73 12.11 33.48
C PRO A 65 -1.77 13.02 32.27
N ALA A 66 -1.82 14.34 32.49
CA ALA A 66 -2.11 15.34 31.48
C ALA A 66 -1.18 15.31 30.24
N ASN A 67 -0.13 14.49 30.27
CA ASN A 67 0.95 14.46 29.29
C ASN A 67 1.35 13.06 28.78
N THR A 68 0.64 11.97 29.08
CA THR A 68 1.10 10.60 28.69
C THR A 68 1.20 10.40 27.17
N TRP A 69 0.45 11.17 26.38
CA TRP A 69 0.43 11.11 24.91
C TRP A 69 0.64 12.50 24.26
N SER A 70 1.53 13.30 24.84
CA SER A 70 1.88 14.63 24.31
C SER A 70 3.00 14.56 23.26
N ALA A 71 3.01 15.54 22.35
CA ALA A 71 4.11 15.69 21.39
C ALA A 71 5.40 16.04 22.14
N SER A 72 6.56 15.56 21.65
CA SER A 72 7.83 15.89 22.27
C SER A 72 8.08 17.40 22.22
N PRO A 73 8.55 18.03 23.32
CA PRO A 73 8.91 19.45 23.30
C PRO A 73 10.12 19.73 22.38
N SER A 74 10.89 18.69 22.02
CA SER A 74 12.08 18.77 21.16
C SER A 74 11.79 18.65 19.65
N LEU A 75 10.52 18.59 19.24
CA LEU A 75 10.19 18.58 17.82
C LEU A 75 10.62 19.89 17.15
N SER A 76 11.14 19.81 15.92
CA SER A 76 11.38 21.01 15.12
C SER A 76 10.04 21.68 14.78
N GLU A 77 10.07 22.99 14.53
CA GLU A 77 8.87 23.75 14.14
C GLU A 77 8.21 23.17 12.87
N ARG A 78 9.02 22.67 11.94
CA ARG A 78 8.52 21.94 10.76
C ARG A 78 7.69 20.72 11.15
N VAL A 79 8.23 19.86 12.01
CA VAL A 79 7.57 18.61 12.41
C VAL A 79 6.32 18.89 13.25
N LYS A 80 6.35 19.91 14.13
CA LYS A 80 5.15 20.37 14.85
C LYS A 80 4.07 20.81 13.87
N ARG A 81 4.40 21.68 12.92
CA ARG A 81 3.44 22.15 11.90
C ARG A 81 2.86 21.01 11.08
N LEU A 82 3.68 20.11 10.55
CA LEU A 82 3.20 18.97 9.77
C LEU A 82 2.34 18.00 10.59
N ARG A 83 2.60 17.88 11.90
CA ARG A 83 1.77 17.12 12.84
C ARG A 83 0.44 17.84 13.10
N ASP A 84 0.46 19.14 13.33
CA ASP A 84 -0.76 19.92 13.58
C ASP A 84 -1.65 19.97 12.33
N GLU A 85 -1.05 20.03 11.14
CA GLU A 85 -1.73 19.84 9.85
C GLU A 85 -2.36 18.45 9.72
N PHE A 86 -1.73 17.40 10.26
CA PHE A 86 -2.33 16.07 10.27
C PHE A 86 -3.61 16.05 11.14
N PHE A 87 -3.58 16.69 12.33
CA PHE A 87 -4.72 16.74 13.24
C PHE A 87 -5.77 17.79 12.87
N SER A 88 -5.48 18.72 11.95
CA SER A 88 -6.45 19.71 11.44
C SER A 88 -7.44 19.13 10.42
N PHE A 89 -7.57 17.80 10.33
CA PHE A 89 -8.38 17.09 9.34
C PHE A 89 -9.79 17.68 9.08
N GLY A 90 -10.49 18.14 10.13
CA GLY A 90 -11.83 18.70 10.03
C GLY A 90 -11.90 20.09 9.37
N SER A 91 -10.85 20.89 9.50
CA SER A 91 -10.79 22.30 9.07
C SER A 91 -9.81 22.56 7.95
N ARG A 92 -8.90 21.62 7.63
CA ARG A 92 -8.00 21.79 6.50
C ARG A 92 -8.76 21.70 5.18
N ASP A 93 -8.59 22.75 4.39
CA ASP A 93 -9.10 22.86 3.01
C ASP A 93 -8.21 22.10 2.01
N TYR A 94 -7.05 21.61 2.47
CA TYR A 94 -6.12 20.79 1.69
C TYR A 94 -6.02 19.36 2.24
N PHE A 95 -5.60 18.45 1.35
CA PHE A 95 -5.14 17.10 1.57
C PHE A 95 -6.03 16.26 2.46
N ARG A 96 -6.94 15.54 1.84
CA ARG A 96 -7.56 14.37 2.46
C ARG A 96 -7.21 13.22 1.56
N ASN A 97 -6.50 12.23 2.10
CA ASN A 97 -6.23 10.99 1.38
C ASN A 97 -7.50 10.13 1.31
N GLU A 98 -8.62 10.74 0.91
CA GLU A 98 -9.89 10.08 0.65
C GLU A 98 -9.72 9.13 -0.53
N VAL A 99 -10.55 8.09 -0.57
CA VAL A 99 -10.51 7.12 -1.67
C VAL A 99 -10.92 7.83 -2.97
N ARG A 100 -10.02 7.85 -3.95
CA ARG A 100 -10.28 8.40 -5.28
C ARG A 100 -10.63 7.29 -6.27
N PRO A 101 -11.90 7.15 -6.68
CA PRO A 101 -12.29 6.15 -7.66
C PRO A 101 -11.99 6.61 -9.10
N TYR A 102 -11.44 5.69 -9.90
CA TYR A 102 -11.16 5.91 -11.32
C TYR A 102 -11.75 4.78 -12.14
N GLY A 103 -12.61 5.13 -13.10
CA GLY A 103 -13.36 4.21 -13.95
C GLY A 103 -12.94 4.24 -15.41
N SER A 104 -13.20 3.16 -16.14
CA SER A 104 -13.13 3.04 -17.60
C SER A 104 -14.29 3.74 -18.33
N GLY A 105 -15.34 4.17 -17.61
CA GLY A 105 -16.55 4.75 -18.19
C GLY A 105 -17.52 3.75 -18.82
N THR A 106 -17.20 2.45 -18.81
CA THR A 106 -18.09 1.42 -19.35
C THR A 106 -19.26 1.13 -18.41
N ARG A 107 -20.44 0.79 -18.97
CA ARG A 107 -21.65 0.47 -18.17
C ARG A 107 -21.53 -0.77 -17.28
N TRP A 108 -20.50 -1.59 -17.49
CA TRP A 108 -20.27 -2.81 -16.72
C TRP A 108 -19.04 -2.71 -15.82
N ASP A 109 -18.46 -1.53 -15.67
CA ASP A 109 -17.26 -1.35 -14.87
C ASP A 109 -17.48 -1.71 -13.40
N GLU A 110 -16.36 -1.97 -12.72
CA GLU A 110 -16.26 -2.32 -11.31
C GLU A 110 -14.96 -1.70 -10.80
N VAL A 111 -15.07 -0.78 -9.84
CA VAL A 111 -13.92 -0.08 -9.24
C VAL A 111 -13.60 -0.59 -7.83
N TRP A 112 -14.39 -1.54 -7.31
CA TRP A 112 -14.31 -1.98 -5.92
C TRP A 112 -14.33 -3.52 -5.78
N SER A 113 -13.73 -4.01 -4.70
CA SER A 113 -13.52 -5.45 -4.42
C SER A 113 -14.04 -5.82 -3.03
N PRO A 114 -15.23 -6.43 -2.89
CA PRO A 114 -15.75 -6.79 -1.56
C PRO A 114 -14.88 -7.79 -0.82
N TYR A 115 -14.21 -8.69 -1.53
CA TYR A 115 -13.37 -9.72 -0.91
C TYR A 115 -12.10 -9.17 -0.25
N HIS A 116 -11.65 -7.95 -0.62
CA HIS A 116 -10.57 -7.27 0.09
C HIS A 116 -10.97 -6.86 1.52
N TRP A 117 -12.28 -6.75 1.77
CA TRP A 117 -12.88 -6.36 3.04
C TRP A 117 -13.51 -7.54 3.77
N GLY A 118 -13.19 -8.78 3.36
CA GLY A 118 -13.73 -10.00 3.95
C GLY A 118 -13.38 -10.23 5.42
N VAL A 119 -12.46 -9.44 5.97
CA VAL A 119 -12.00 -9.51 7.36
C VAL A 119 -12.64 -8.48 8.27
N VAL A 120 -13.52 -7.64 7.71
CA VAL A 120 -14.26 -6.61 8.44
C VAL A 120 -15.75 -6.90 8.27
N PRO A 121 -16.32 -7.88 9.01
CA PRO A 121 -17.74 -8.23 8.96
C PRO A 121 -18.69 -7.04 9.05
N GLU A 122 -18.33 -6.03 9.83
CA GLU A 122 -19.10 -4.81 10.04
C GLU A 122 -19.30 -4.04 8.72
N ALA A 123 -18.38 -4.19 7.77
CA ALA A 123 -18.48 -3.57 6.45
C ALA A 123 -19.47 -4.30 5.51
N TYR A 124 -19.86 -5.55 5.79
CA TYR A 124 -20.60 -6.39 4.84
C TYR A 124 -21.97 -5.81 4.46
N VAL A 125 -22.61 -5.12 5.40
CA VAL A 125 -23.90 -4.44 5.20
C VAL A 125 -23.79 -3.22 4.28
N PHE A 126 -22.59 -2.65 4.14
CA PHE A 126 -22.31 -1.48 3.32
C PHE A 126 -21.69 -1.82 1.95
N PHE A 127 -21.43 -3.10 1.66
CA PHE A 127 -20.73 -3.50 0.44
C PHE A 127 -21.37 -3.01 -0.86
N ASP A 128 -22.70 -3.10 -0.97
CA ASP A 128 -23.40 -2.61 -2.15
C ASP A 128 -23.34 -1.08 -2.22
N SER A 129 -23.49 -0.39 -1.09
CA SER A 129 -23.36 1.07 -1.01
C SER A 129 -21.97 1.54 -1.42
N PHE A 130 -20.89 0.90 -0.93
CA PHE A 130 -19.52 1.24 -1.32
C PHE A 130 -19.27 1.00 -2.80
N ARG A 131 -19.74 -0.13 -3.35
CA ARG A 131 -19.61 -0.40 -4.79
C ARG A 131 -20.27 0.69 -5.61
N ASP A 132 -21.52 1.01 -5.28
CA ASP A 132 -22.35 1.90 -6.09
C ASP A 132 -21.92 3.37 -5.93
N SER A 133 -21.55 3.80 -4.72
CA SER A 133 -21.05 5.16 -4.47
C SER A 133 -19.69 5.40 -5.10
N LEU A 134 -18.74 4.45 -4.98
CA LEU A 134 -17.43 4.58 -5.61
C LEU A 134 -17.54 4.58 -7.13
N LEU A 135 -18.41 3.75 -7.71
CA LEU A 135 -18.62 3.74 -9.16
C LEU A 135 -19.29 5.04 -9.64
N ALA A 136 -20.26 5.57 -8.89
CA ALA A 136 -20.92 6.84 -9.22
C ALA A 136 -19.97 8.04 -9.12
N ALA A 137 -19.05 8.02 -8.16
CA ALA A 137 -18.02 9.05 -7.98
C ALA A 137 -16.80 8.85 -8.89
N ALA A 138 -16.72 7.75 -9.64
CA ALA A 138 -15.54 7.39 -10.41
C ALA A 138 -15.25 8.40 -11.53
N GLU A 139 -14.06 8.99 -11.50
CA GLU A 139 -13.57 9.80 -12.60
C GLU A 139 -13.30 8.89 -13.81
N THR A 140 -13.86 9.23 -14.98
CA THR A 140 -13.63 8.44 -16.19
C THR A 140 -12.24 8.72 -16.76
N VAL A 141 -11.45 7.66 -16.91
CA VAL A 141 -10.10 7.68 -17.46
C VAL A 141 -10.17 7.39 -18.97
N PRO A 142 -9.66 8.28 -19.84
CA PRO A 142 -9.52 8.02 -21.26
C PRO A 142 -8.63 6.81 -21.51
N LEU A 143 -9.09 5.93 -22.40
CA LEU A 143 -8.40 4.67 -22.72
C LEU A 143 -7.83 4.73 -24.15
N PRO A 144 -6.67 4.11 -24.41
CA PRO A 144 -6.15 3.92 -25.76
C PRO A 144 -7.16 3.21 -26.68
N ALA A 145 -7.11 3.47 -27.99
CA ALA A 145 -8.07 2.94 -28.94
C ALA A 145 -8.14 1.40 -28.96
N ASN A 146 -7.00 0.72 -28.86
CA ASN A 146 -6.87 -0.73 -28.84
C ASN A 146 -6.92 -1.34 -27.42
N PHE A 147 -7.31 -0.56 -26.40
CA PHE A 147 -7.24 -0.99 -25.00
C PHE A 147 -7.97 -2.31 -24.73
N TRP A 148 -9.13 -2.53 -25.35
CA TRP A 148 -9.95 -3.72 -25.11
C TRP A 148 -9.46 -4.98 -25.84
N ASP A 149 -8.56 -4.84 -26.81
CA ASP A 149 -7.93 -5.95 -27.52
C ASP A 149 -6.75 -6.55 -26.72
N GLU A 150 -6.24 -5.79 -25.75
CA GLU A 150 -5.14 -6.20 -24.89
C GLU A 150 -5.59 -7.22 -23.81
N SER A 151 -4.65 -8.06 -23.38
CA SER A 151 -4.88 -8.98 -22.27
C SER A 151 -5.14 -8.24 -20.95
N LEU A 152 -5.80 -8.90 -19.99
CA LEU A 152 -6.15 -8.29 -18.72
C LEU A 152 -4.94 -7.69 -17.96
N PRO A 153 -3.76 -8.34 -17.89
CA PRO A 153 -2.58 -7.74 -17.26
C PRO A 153 -2.16 -6.41 -17.90
N LEU A 154 -2.18 -6.35 -19.25
CA LEU A 154 -1.84 -5.14 -19.99
C LEU A 154 -2.87 -4.04 -19.80
N ARG A 155 -4.17 -4.36 -19.85
CA ARG A 155 -5.24 -3.41 -19.53
C ARG A 155 -5.09 -2.81 -18.14
N ARG A 156 -4.78 -3.64 -17.14
CA ARG A 156 -4.53 -3.18 -15.76
C ARG A 156 -3.33 -2.22 -15.69
N ALA A 157 -2.22 -2.56 -16.34
CA ALA A 157 -1.02 -1.73 -16.33
C ALA A 157 -1.20 -0.41 -17.10
N LEU A 158 -1.83 -0.44 -18.28
CA LEU A 158 -2.14 0.75 -19.07
C LEU A 158 -3.09 1.69 -18.31
N PHE A 159 -4.13 1.15 -17.67
CA PHE A 159 -5.05 1.95 -16.86
C PHE A 159 -4.33 2.58 -15.66
N PHE A 160 -3.52 1.80 -14.96
CA PHE A 160 -2.69 2.29 -13.84
C PHE A 160 -1.74 3.40 -14.28
N GLN A 161 -1.08 3.24 -15.42
CA GLN A 161 -0.23 4.27 -16.02
C GLN A 161 -1.01 5.55 -16.31
N GLN A 162 -2.17 5.46 -16.96
CA GLN A 162 -3.01 6.63 -17.26
C GLN A 162 -3.42 7.37 -15.98
N VAL A 163 -3.78 6.63 -14.92
CA VAL A 163 -4.13 7.23 -13.63
C VAL A 163 -2.93 7.93 -13.00
N LEU A 164 -1.77 7.28 -12.92
CA LEU A 164 -0.57 7.86 -12.34
C LEU A 164 -0.03 9.07 -13.10
N GLN A 165 -0.07 9.02 -14.43
CA GLN A 165 0.47 10.08 -15.28
C GLN A 165 -0.48 11.29 -15.33
N HIS A 166 -1.79 11.09 -15.34
CA HIS A 166 -2.70 12.19 -15.69
C HIS A 166 -3.76 12.53 -14.65
N ARG A 167 -4.02 11.66 -13.67
CA ARG A 167 -5.23 11.75 -12.84
C ARG A 167 -4.95 11.87 -11.35
N LEU A 168 -3.95 11.15 -10.85
CA LEU A 168 -3.58 11.20 -9.45
C LEU A 168 -3.04 12.60 -9.10
N PRO A 169 -3.60 13.30 -8.10
CA PRO A 169 -3.14 14.64 -7.78
C PRO A 169 -1.72 14.62 -7.26
N VAL A 170 -0.96 15.66 -7.60
CA VAL A 170 0.37 15.92 -7.05
C VAL A 170 0.29 17.21 -6.27
N LYS A 171 0.65 17.14 -4.98
CA LYS A 171 0.77 18.32 -4.15
C LYS A 171 1.76 18.10 -3.01
N ILE A 172 2.48 19.15 -2.68
CA ILE A 172 3.54 19.20 -1.68
C ILE A 172 3.07 20.12 -0.54
N LEU A 173 3.05 19.63 0.69
CA LEU A 173 2.74 20.45 1.86
C LEU A 173 3.84 21.47 2.11
N ASP A 174 3.47 22.60 2.69
CA ASP A 174 4.46 23.55 3.17
C ASP A 174 5.36 22.85 4.22
N GLY A 175 6.66 22.91 4.00
CA GLY A 175 7.69 22.31 4.86
C GLY A 175 7.86 20.81 4.71
N GLU A 176 7.19 20.14 3.79
CA GLU A 176 7.52 18.75 3.49
C GLU A 176 8.95 18.63 2.94
N LEU A 177 9.66 17.61 3.44
CA LEU A 177 10.95 17.14 2.90
C LEU A 177 10.80 15.79 2.19
N ILE A 178 9.82 14.97 2.61
CA ILE A 178 9.41 13.74 1.93
C ILE A 178 8.03 13.99 1.32
N VAL A 179 7.93 13.89 0.00
CA VAL A 179 6.72 14.25 -0.76
C VAL A 179 6.01 13.02 -1.31
N GLY A 180 4.77 13.14 -1.77
CA GLY A 180 3.98 12.01 -2.24
C GLY A 180 2.71 11.85 -1.42
N SER A 181 1.55 11.86 -2.07
CA SER A 181 0.26 11.97 -1.41
C SER A 181 -0.85 11.43 -2.35
N TYR A 182 -2.10 11.28 -1.86
CA TYR A 182 -3.26 10.78 -2.63
C TYR A 182 -3.19 9.32 -3.11
N PHE A 183 -2.65 8.44 -2.29
CA PHE A 183 -2.43 7.04 -2.67
C PHE A 183 -3.65 6.13 -2.51
N ASN A 184 -4.70 6.62 -1.85
CA ASN A 184 -5.93 5.85 -1.66
C ASN A 184 -6.78 5.93 -2.93
N THR A 185 -6.85 4.83 -3.67
CA THR A 185 -7.58 4.76 -4.94
C THR A 185 -8.56 3.61 -4.97
N ALA A 186 -9.53 3.69 -5.87
CA ALA A 186 -10.39 2.59 -6.27
C ALA A 186 -10.34 2.47 -7.81
N LEU A 187 -9.44 1.63 -8.31
CA LEU A 187 -9.17 1.52 -9.75
C LEU A 187 -10.13 0.56 -10.43
N SER A 188 -10.60 0.92 -11.62
CA SER A 188 -11.32 0.03 -12.53
C SER A 188 -10.60 -1.32 -12.64
N LYS A 189 -11.37 -2.41 -12.56
CA LYS A 189 -10.87 -3.75 -12.87
C LYS A 189 -10.51 -3.93 -14.33
N THR A 190 -10.86 -2.95 -15.18
CA THR A 190 -10.60 -2.94 -16.61
C THR A 190 -11.18 -4.15 -17.34
N HIS A 191 -12.19 -4.81 -16.78
CA HIS A 191 -12.77 -6.02 -17.34
C HIS A 191 -13.57 -5.75 -18.62
N THR A 192 -13.48 -6.65 -19.59
CA THR A 192 -14.45 -6.72 -20.68
C THR A 192 -15.83 -7.07 -20.12
N ARG A 193 -16.90 -6.86 -20.90
CA ARG A 193 -18.26 -7.19 -20.46
C ARG A 193 -18.40 -8.66 -20.04
N ALA A 194 -17.72 -9.57 -20.73
CA ALA A 194 -17.74 -11.00 -20.41
C ALA A 194 -16.97 -11.33 -19.11
N GLU A 195 -15.78 -10.75 -18.94
CA GLU A 195 -14.99 -10.87 -17.71
C GLU A 195 -15.72 -10.29 -16.50
N ALA A 196 -16.34 -9.11 -16.63
CA ALA A 196 -17.11 -8.47 -15.57
C ALA A 196 -18.29 -9.35 -15.12
N ARG A 197 -19.02 -9.96 -16.07
CA ARG A 197 -20.09 -10.93 -15.75
C ARG A 197 -19.56 -12.13 -14.98
N ARG A 198 -18.41 -12.69 -15.41
CA ARG A 198 -17.77 -13.84 -14.74
C ARG A 198 -17.33 -13.47 -13.32
N TRP A 199 -16.66 -12.33 -13.17
CA TRP A 199 -16.20 -11.81 -11.89
C TRP A 199 -17.36 -11.58 -10.92
N ARG A 200 -18.44 -10.91 -11.36
CA ARG A 200 -19.65 -10.71 -10.54
C ARG A 200 -20.27 -12.01 -10.04
N ARG A 201 -20.29 -13.07 -10.87
CA ARG A 201 -20.80 -14.38 -10.43
C ARG A 201 -19.93 -14.98 -9.33
N GLN A 202 -18.60 -14.89 -9.46
CA GLN A 202 -17.67 -15.37 -8.44
C GLN A 202 -17.79 -14.58 -7.14
N VAL A 203 -17.89 -13.26 -7.22
CA VAL A 203 -18.07 -12.39 -6.05
C VAL A 203 -19.37 -12.67 -5.32
N ARG A 204 -20.48 -12.88 -6.03
CA ARG A 204 -21.75 -13.28 -5.38
C ARG A 204 -21.63 -14.64 -4.68
N ARG A 205 -20.91 -15.60 -5.27
CA ARG A 205 -20.64 -16.89 -4.62
C ARG A 205 -19.79 -16.71 -3.37
N TRP A 206 -18.69 -15.96 -3.46
CA TRP A 206 -17.85 -15.63 -2.32
C TRP A 206 -18.64 -14.94 -1.21
N ARG A 207 -19.45 -13.92 -1.51
CA ARG A 207 -20.23 -13.18 -0.51
C ARG A 207 -21.19 -14.08 0.26
N ARG A 208 -21.89 -14.99 -0.44
CA ARG A 208 -22.79 -15.95 0.23
C ARG A 208 -22.02 -16.86 1.20
N ASN A 209 -20.87 -17.38 0.77
CA ASN A 209 -20.05 -18.23 1.63
C ASN A 209 -19.48 -17.45 2.82
N ALA A 210 -18.98 -16.23 2.59
CA ALA A 210 -18.45 -15.35 3.63
C ALA A 210 -19.52 -14.99 4.66
N GLN A 211 -20.75 -14.73 4.23
CA GLN A 211 -21.87 -14.46 5.13
C GLN A 211 -22.19 -15.66 6.03
N VAL A 212 -22.27 -16.87 5.46
CA VAL A 212 -22.49 -18.10 6.26
C VAL A 212 -21.39 -18.28 7.30
N LEU A 213 -20.13 -18.11 6.92
CA LEU A 213 -19.00 -18.22 7.84
C LEU A 213 -19.03 -17.14 8.93
N ASN A 214 -19.46 -15.92 8.58
CA ASN A 214 -19.62 -14.84 9.54
C ASN A 214 -20.75 -15.11 10.55
N GLU A 215 -21.89 -15.63 10.10
CA GLU A 215 -23.01 -16.03 10.96
C GLU A 215 -22.62 -17.17 11.94
N LEU A 216 -21.65 -18.01 11.55
CA LEU A 216 -21.06 -19.05 12.40
C LEU A 216 -19.95 -18.54 13.33
N GLY A 217 -19.61 -17.25 13.28
CA GLY A 217 -18.60 -16.65 14.16
C GLY A 217 -17.15 -16.81 13.71
N VAL A 218 -16.88 -17.20 12.46
CA VAL A 218 -15.51 -17.29 11.93
C VAL A 218 -14.87 -15.91 11.75
N GLY A 219 -15.68 -14.89 11.41
CA GLY A 219 -15.31 -13.46 11.38
C GLY A 219 -14.33 -13.02 10.29
N ASN A 220 -13.38 -13.86 9.88
CA ASN A 220 -12.38 -13.54 8.85
C ASN A 220 -12.50 -14.51 7.66
N CYS A 221 -12.92 -13.99 6.50
CA CYS A 221 -13.26 -14.81 5.33
C CYS A 221 -12.60 -14.35 4.01
N GLY A 222 -11.54 -13.55 4.08
CA GLY A 222 -10.93 -12.95 2.88
C GLY A 222 -9.41 -12.87 2.94
N ALA A 223 -8.77 -12.99 1.79
CA ALA A 223 -7.39 -12.57 1.62
C ALA A 223 -7.36 -11.02 1.60
N VAL A 224 -6.71 -10.42 2.58
CA VAL A 224 -6.57 -8.97 2.71
C VAL A 224 -5.41 -8.52 1.82
N PRO A 225 -5.60 -7.54 0.92
CA PRO A 225 -4.48 -6.92 0.21
C PRO A 225 -3.47 -6.31 1.19
N GLY A 226 -2.23 -6.20 0.78
CA GLY A 226 -1.12 -5.99 1.69
C GLY A 226 -0.71 -7.32 2.34
N HIS A 227 -0.37 -7.30 3.63
CA HIS A 227 0.32 -8.37 4.34
C HIS A 227 1.57 -8.88 3.60
N LEU A 228 2.32 -7.95 3.02
CA LEU A 228 3.53 -8.23 2.28
C LEU A 228 4.61 -7.20 2.59
N ILE A 229 5.86 -7.62 2.45
CA ILE A 229 7.04 -6.74 2.51
C ILE A 229 7.65 -6.78 1.11
N PRO A 230 7.46 -5.74 0.28
CA PRO A 230 8.16 -5.62 -0.99
C PRO A 230 9.67 -5.67 -0.79
N ASN A 231 10.39 -6.10 -1.82
CA ASN A 231 11.84 -6.10 -1.80
C ASN A 231 12.39 -4.68 -2.02
N TYR A 232 12.21 -3.81 -1.02
CA TYR A 232 12.74 -2.44 -1.02
C TYR A 232 14.26 -2.39 -1.20
N PRO A 233 15.08 -3.28 -0.59
CA PRO A 233 16.52 -3.28 -0.84
C PRO A 233 16.86 -3.40 -2.33
N ARG A 234 16.14 -4.26 -3.07
CA ARG A 234 16.30 -4.38 -4.53
C ARG A 234 15.87 -3.11 -5.25
N MET A 235 14.73 -2.53 -4.89
CA MET A 235 14.25 -1.28 -5.49
C MET A 235 15.25 -0.14 -5.28
N LEU A 236 15.75 0.05 -4.06
CA LEU A 236 16.70 1.13 -3.74
C LEU A 236 18.03 0.99 -4.51
N ARG A 237 18.51 -0.25 -4.68
CA ARG A 237 19.79 -0.54 -5.35
C ARG A 237 19.72 -0.42 -6.87
N LEU A 238 18.58 -0.77 -7.48
CA LEU A 238 18.46 -0.85 -8.93
C LEU A 238 17.67 0.32 -9.54
N GLY A 239 16.79 0.95 -8.77
CA GLY A 239 15.71 1.77 -9.31
C GLY A 239 14.75 0.96 -10.18
N PHE A 240 13.64 1.56 -10.59
CA PHE A 240 12.74 0.95 -11.57
C PHE A 240 13.40 0.76 -12.94
N ARG A 241 14.41 1.55 -13.30
CA ARG A 241 15.20 1.37 -14.52
C ARG A 241 15.95 0.05 -14.52
N GLY A 242 16.68 -0.27 -13.45
CA GLY A 242 17.39 -1.55 -13.35
C GLY A 242 16.43 -2.74 -13.28
N ILE A 243 15.30 -2.59 -12.57
CA ILE A 243 14.25 -3.61 -12.54
C ILE A 243 13.66 -3.84 -13.95
N ALA A 244 13.40 -2.77 -14.70
CA ALA A 244 12.88 -2.86 -16.07
C ALA A 244 13.89 -3.54 -17.02
N ALA A 245 15.19 -3.28 -16.86
CA ALA A 245 16.21 -3.98 -17.65
C ALA A 245 16.20 -5.50 -17.41
N GLU A 246 16.08 -5.94 -16.15
CA GLU A 246 15.95 -7.37 -15.82
C GLU A 246 14.65 -7.97 -16.40
N LEU A 247 13.54 -7.24 -16.33
CA LEU A 247 12.24 -7.66 -16.89
C LEU A 247 12.29 -7.79 -18.42
N GLU A 248 12.94 -6.86 -19.10
CA GLU A 248 13.10 -6.89 -20.56
C GLU A 248 13.95 -8.07 -21.01
N GLU A 249 15.03 -8.37 -20.29
CA GLU A 249 15.85 -9.56 -20.58
C GLU A 249 15.08 -10.87 -20.37
N MET A 250 14.26 -10.96 -19.31
CA MET A 250 13.35 -12.09 -19.14
C MET A 250 12.33 -12.18 -20.28
N ARG A 251 11.77 -11.04 -20.71
CA ARG A 251 10.77 -10.99 -21.79
C ARG A 251 11.32 -11.47 -23.12
N ARG A 252 12.58 -11.15 -23.44
CA ARG A 252 13.25 -11.60 -24.68
C ARG A 252 13.44 -13.11 -24.76
N LYS A 253 13.56 -13.78 -23.61
CA LYS A 253 13.76 -15.24 -23.50
C LYS A 253 12.45 -16.01 -23.35
N GLU A 254 11.38 -15.34 -22.93
CA GLU A 254 10.09 -15.97 -22.72
C GLU A 254 9.40 -16.24 -24.06
N THR A 255 8.82 -17.43 -24.22
CA THR A 255 8.11 -17.85 -25.44
C THR A 255 6.60 -17.95 -25.23
N ASP A 256 6.14 -18.08 -23.98
CA ASP A 256 4.72 -18.08 -23.67
C ASP A 256 4.14 -16.67 -23.79
N ARG A 257 3.14 -16.51 -24.65
CA ARG A 257 2.50 -15.21 -24.92
C ARG A 257 1.86 -14.61 -23.67
N GLY A 258 1.26 -15.42 -22.81
CA GLY A 258 0.62 -14.95 -21.57
C GLY A 258 1.64 -14.36 -20.59
N LYS A 259 2.78 -15.04 -20.42
CA LYS A 259 3.88 -14.55 -19.59
C LYS A 259 4.56 -13.33 -20.20
N GLN A 260 4.74 -13.29 -21.53
CA GLN A 260 5.24 -12.08 -22.21
C GLN A 260 4.34 -10.86 -21.94
N ASP A 261 3.02 -11.02 -21.98
CA ASP A 261 2.07 -9.95 -21.68
C ASP A 261 2.18 -9.47 -20.23
N VAL A 262 2.37 -10.38 -19.27
CA VAL A 262 2.64 -10.01 -17.87
C VAL A 262 3.95 -9.23 -17.75
N LEU A 263 5.02 -9.65 -18.42
CA LEU A 263 6.30 -8.94 -18.41
C LEU A 263 6.19 -7.54 -19.03
N ARG A 264 5.46 -7.41 -20.15
CA ARG A 264 5.12 -6.10 -20.74
C ARG A 264 4.33 -5.22 -19.77
N ALA A 265 3.34 -5.79 -19.07
CA ALA A 265 2.56 -5.06 -18.07
C ALA A 265 3.45 -4.55 -16.93
N LEU A 266 4.39 -5.36 -16.44
CA LEU A 266 5.35 -4.95 -15.41
C LEU A 266 6.30 -3.83 -15.88
N LEU A 267 6.75 -3.87 -17.13
CA LEU A 267 7.55 -2.79 -17.74
C LEU A 267 6.77 -1.47 -17.78
N ILE A 268 5.49 -1.50 -18.16
CA ILE A 268 4.61 -0.33 -18.14
C ILE A 268 4.48 0.23 -16.71
N CYS A 269 4.32 -0.62 -15.71
CA CYS A 269 4.25 -0.19 -14.31
C CYS A 269 5.56 0.47 -13.81
N CYS A 270 6.73 0.00 -14.26
CA CYS A 270 8.02 0.62 -13.91
C CYS A 270 8.14 2.05 -14.46
N GLU A 271 7.68 2.27 -15.71
CA GLU A 271 7.65 3.62 -16.29
C GLU A 271 6.59 4.50 -15.63
N ALA A 272 5.41 3.94 -15.32
CA ALA A 272 4.35 4.68 -14.64
C ALA A 272 4.78 5.21 -13.26
N ALA A 273 5.50 4.39 -12.48
CA ALA A 273 6.05 4.79 -11.19
C ALA A 273 7.05 5.96 -11.33
N SER A 274 7.90 5.90 -12.37
CA SER A 274 8.89 6.93 -12.65
C SER A 274 8.23 8.24 -13.10
N ALA A 275 7.26 8.16 -14.01
CA ALA A 275 6.51 9.32 -14.48
C ALA A 275 5.70 10.00 -13.37
N PHE A 276 5.22 9.24 -12.38
CA PHE A 276 4.57 9.83 -11.20
C PHE A 276 5.54 10.66 -10.34
N ALA A 277 6.77 10.18 -10.16
CA ALA A 277 7.80 10.94 -9.45
C ALA A 277 8.22 12.20 -10.22
N ASP A 278 8.30 12.13 -11.56
CA ASP A 278 8.58 13.28 -12.43
C ASP A 278 7.56 14.42 -12.22
N ARG A 279 6.27 14.09 -12.03
CA ARG A 279 5.25 15.10 -11.71
C ARG A 279 5.47 15.78 -10.37
N TYR A 280 5.97 15.05 -9.36
CA TYR A 280 6.37 15.65 -8.09
C TYR A 280 7.58 16.56 -8.22
N ALA A 281 8.51 16.23 -9.11
CA ALA A 281 9.61 17.13 -9.42
C ALA A 281 9.12 18.43 -10.07
N GLU A 282 8.22 18.34 -11.05
CA GLU A 282 7.61 19.51 -11.70
C GLU A 282 6.87 20.41 -10.71
N GLU A 283 6.11 19.81 -9.78
CA GLU A 283 5.43 20.59 -8.74
C GLU A 283 6.42 21.24 -7.76
N ALA A 284 7.50 20.56 -7.40
CA ALA A 284 8.54 21.13 -6.54
C ALA A 284 9.28 22.29 -7.24
N GLU A 285 9.60 22.15 -8.54
CA GLU A 285 10.17 23.20 -9.39
C GLU A 285 9.24 24.43 -9.42
N ARG A 286 7.96 24.21 -9.73
CA ARG A 286 6.93 25.27 -9.78
C ARG A 286 6.77 26.00 -8.45
N LEU A 287 6.85 25.30 -7.33
CA LEU A 287 6.80 25.91 -6.00
C LEU A 287 8.09 26.68 -5.69
N ALA A 288 9.26 26.16 -6.06
CA ALA A 288 10.54 26.80 -5.85
C ALA A 288 10.67 28.14 -6.62
N GLU A 289 10.06 28.26 -7.79
CA GLU A 289 10.03 29.51 -8.56
C GLU A 289 9.27 30.64 -7.86
N ARG A 290 8.27 30.28 -7.04
CA ARG A 290 7.38 31.23 -6.35
C ARG A 290 7.76 31.44 -4.89
N GLU A 291 8.73 30.67 -4.38
CA GLU A 291 9.16 30.72 -3.00
C GLU A 291 10.10 31.91 -2.76
N THR A 292 9.78 32.68 -1.72
CA THR A 292 10.52 33.88 -1.33
C THR A 292 11.55 33.59 -0.24
N ASP A 293 11.29 32.60 0.61
CA ASP A 293 12.25 32.15 1.62
C ASP A 293 13.36 31.32 0.96
N GLY A 294 14.59 31.85 0.99
CA GLY A 294 15.73 31.23 0.32
C GLY A 294 16.04 29.80 0.80
N LYS A 295 15.79 29.51 2.07
CA LYS A 295 15.99 28.17 2.64
C LYS A 295 14.94 27.20 2.10
N ARG A 296 13.65 27.56 2.15
CA ARG A 296 12.57 26.72 1.62
C ARG A 296 12.71 26.51 0.12
N ARG A 297 13.14 27.54 -0.62
CA ARG A 297 13.43 27.44 -2.05
C ARG A 297 14.51 26.40 -2.34
N ALA A 298 15.61 26.40 -1.57
CA ALA A 298 16.66 25.40 -1.71
C ALA A 298 16.17 23.97 -1.39
N GLU A 299 15.30 23.81 -0.38
CA GLU A 299 14.66 22.53 -0.07
C GLU A 299 13.80 22.01 -1.23
N LEU A 300 13.00 22.88 -1.85
CA LEU A 300 12.14 22.51 -2.97
C LEU A 300 12.95 22.13 -4.22
N ILE A 301 14.04 22.85 -4.50
CA ILE A 301 14.98 22.49 -5.57
C ILE A 301 15.59 21.11 -5.31
N GLU A 302 15.98 20.82 -4.06
CA GLU A 302 16.51 19.51 -3.70
C GLU A 302 15.44 18.42 -3.81
N THR A 303 14.19 18.68 -3.38
CA THR A 303 13.07 17.77 -3.59
C THR A 303 12.85 17.47 -5.07
N ALA A 304 12.92 18.47 -5.95
CA ALA A 304 12.81 18.28 -7.38
C ALA A 304 13.93 17.38 -7.92
N ARG A 305 15.19 17.68 -7.57
CA ARG A 305 16.36 16.88 -7.95
C ARG A 305 16.20 15.41 -7.52
N ILE A 306 15.75 15.18 -6.29
CA ILE A 306 15.49 13.84 -5.77
C ILE A 306 14.39 13.16 -6.57
N CYS A 307 13.24 13.80 -6.78
CA CYS A 307 12.10 13.20 -7.48
C CYS A 307 12.36 12.93 -8.97
N ARG A 308 13.21 13.73 -9.65
CA ARG A 308 13.70 13.42 -11.01
C ARG A 308 14.54 12.15 -11.05
N LYS A 309 15.24 11.84 -9.95
CA LYS A 309 16.13 10.67 -9.86
C LYS A 309 15.39 9.42 -9.40
N VAL A 310 14.73 9.47 -8.23
CA VAL A 310 14.14 8.29 -7.59
C VAL A 310 12.61 8.31 -7.66
N PRO A 311 11.95 7.15 -7.87
CA PRO A 311 12.48 5.79 -7.82
C PRO A 311 12.97 5.24 -9.18
N ARG A 312 13.10 6.08 -10.22
CA ARG A 312 13.57 5.66 -11.55
C ARG A 312 14.97 5.05 -11.47
N GLU A 313 15.88 5.74 -10.79
CA GLU A 313 17.29 5.39 -10.61
C GLU A 313 17.59 4.87 -9.20
N PRO A 314 18.75 4.21 -9.00
CA PRO A 314 19.25 3.87 -7.67
C PRO A 314 19.34 5.10 -6.75
N ALA A 315 19.02 4.91 -5.48
CA ALA A 315 19.29 5.92 -4.46
C ALA A 315 20.80 5.97 -4.16
N GLU A 316 21.33 7.14 -3.85
CA GLU A 316 22.75 7.33 -3.48
C GLU A 316 22.91 8.08 -2.15
N THR A 317 21.86 8.75 -1.69
CA THR A 317 21.81 9.46 -0.41
C THR A 317 20.69 8.92 0.48
N PHE A 318 20.75 9.23 1.77
CA PHE A 318 19.72 8.83 2.74
C PHE A 318 18.36 9.47 2.43
N HIS A 319 18.36 10.73 1.99
CA HIS A 319 17.13 11.43 1.60
C HIS A 319 16.52 10.81 0.34
N GLU A 320 17.33 10.52 -0.68
CA GLU A 320 16.88 9.79 -1.87
C GLU A 320 16.31 8.42 -1.50
N ALA A 321 16.97 7.68 -0.61
CA ALA A 321 16.52 6.36 -0.19
C ALA A 321 15.15 6.41 0.53
N LEU A 322 14.94 7.39 1.40
CA LEU A 322 13.65 7.60 2.07
C LEU A 322 12.54 7.99 1.08
N GLN A 323 12.83 8.88 0.12
CA GLN A 323 11.86 9.30 -0.89
C GLN A 323 11.49 8.16 -1.84
N ALA A 324 12.49 7.39 -2.30
CA ALA A 324 12.30 6.21 -3.14
C ALA A 324 11.46 5.14 -2.44
N LEU A 325 11.77 4.90 -1.15
CA LEU A 325 11.01 3.98 -0.30
C LEU A 325 9.56 4.44 -0.17
N TRP A 326 9.33 5.71 0.16
CA TRP A 326 7.99 6.25 0.33
C TRP A 326 7.14 6.13 -0.94
N PHE A 327 7.67 6.56 -2.10
CA PHE A 327 6.95 6.40 -3.36
C PHE A 327 6.64 4.94 -3.67
N SER A 328 7.64 4.05 -3.56
CA SER A 328 7.45 2.63 -3.88
C SER A 328 6.47 1.94 -2.94
N HIS A 329 6.53 2.26 -1.64
CA HIS A 329 5.61 1.76 -0.62
C HIS A 329 4.18 2.19 -0.96
N MET A 330 3.97 3.46 -1.24
CA MET A 330 2.65 3.99 -1.50
C MET A 330 2.06 3.59 -2.85
N LEU A 331 2.87 3.39 -3.88
CA LEU A 331 2.41 2.89 -5.18
C LEU A 331 1.83 1.47 -5.11
N VAL A 332 2.30 0.64 -4.16
CA VAL A 332 1.66 -0.66 -3.87
C VAL A 332 0.24 -0.45 -3.38
N MET A 333 0.00 0.49 -2.45
CA MET A 333 -1.35 0.80 -1.96
C MET A 333 -2.27 1.32 -3.08
N VAL A 334 -1.75 2.14 -4.00
CA VAL A 334 -2.52 2.57 -5.19
C VAL A 334 -2.93 1.34 -6.01
N ALA A 335 -1.98 0.46 -6.33
CA ALA A 335 -2.23 -0.71 -7.17
C ALA A 335 -3.23 -1.71 -6.55
N GLU A 336 -3.17 -1.88 -5.23
CA GLU A 336 -4.08 -2.75 -4.47
C GLU A 336 -5.47 -2.13 -4.28
N SER A 337 -5.59 -0.81 -4.41
CA SER A 337 -6.82 -0.06 -4.13
C SER A 337 -7.40 -0.42 -2.76
N TYR A 338 -6.52 -0.53 -1.77
CA TYR A 338 -6.85 -0.96 -0.42
C TYR A 338 -6.02 -0.15 0.58
N PRO A 339 -6.64 0.77 1.33
CA PRO A 339 -5.92 1.67 2.23
C PRO A 339 -5.62 1.04 3.60
N GLY A 340 -5.41 -0.28 3.67
CA GLY A 340 -5.41 -1.02 4.93
C GLY A 340 -4.03 -1.28 5.56
N PRO A 341 -4.02 -1.67 6.85
CA PRO A 341 -2.82 -2.02 7.60
C PRO A 341 -2.31 -3.40 7.16
N GLY A 342 -1.45 -3.41 6.15
CA GLY A 342 -0.84 -4.66 5.67
C GLY A 342 0.51 -4.49 5.01
N LEU A 343 0.83 -3.29 4.53
CA LEU A 343 2.12 -3.02 3.89
C LEU A 343 3.13 -2.57 4.94
N SER A 344 4.22 -3.31 5.07
CA SER A 344 5.27 -3.00 6.06
C SER A 344 6.60 -2.66 5.38
N PRO A 345 7.41 -1.75 5.93
CA PRO A 345 8.73 -1.43 5.38
C PRO A 345 9.78 -2.52 5.66
N GLY A 346 9.47 -3.52 6.50
CA GLY A 346 10.39 -4.59 6.87
C GLY A 346 11.56 -4.08 7.73
N ARG A 347 12.77 -4.59 7.50
CA ARG A 347 14.00 -4.20 8.23
C ARG A 347 14.56 -2.87 7.72
N ILE A 348 13.77 -1.81 7.90
CA ILE A 348 14.05 -0.45 7.41
C ILE A 348 15.40 0.10 7.87
N ASP A 349 15.79 -0.25 9.10
CA ASP A 349 17.09 0.06 9.67
C ASP A 349 18.23 -0.52 8.82
N GLN A 350 18.15 -1.79 8.41
CA GLN A 350 19.26 -2.49 7.76
C GLN A 350 19.56 -1.99 6.35
N TYR A 351 18.52 -1.79 5.54
CA TYR A 351 18.73 -1.39 4.16
C TYR A 351 18.88 0.13 3.98
N LEU A 352 18.44 0.95 4.94
CA LEU A 352 18.72 2.38 4.93
C LEU A 352 20.07 2.74 5.56
N TYR A 353 20.59 1.89 6.45
CA TYR A 353 21.84 2.17 7.18
C TYR A 353 23.05 2.51 6.29
N PRO A 354 23.31 1.82 5.16
CA PRO A 354 24.42 2.18 4.28
C PRO A 354 24.34 3.61 3.75
N TYR A 355 23.13 4.09 3.42
CA TYR A 355 22.91 5.46 2.94
C TYR A 355 23.11 6.48 4.07
N TYR A 356 22.57 6.19 5.26
CA TYR A 356 22.76 7.01 6.46
C TYR A 356 24.25 7.16 6.82
N GLN A 357 24.97 6.03 6.91
CA GLN A 357 26.38 6.02 7.25
C GLN A 357 27.23 6.70 6.17
N GLY A 358 26.91 6.48 4.89
CA GLY A 358 27.61 7.11 3.77
C GLY A 358 27.47 8.63 3.78
N ASP A 359 26.26 9.15 4.04
CA ASP A 359 26.05 10.60 4.10
C ASP A 359 26.65 11.26 5.34
N LEU A 360 26.67 10.56 6.49
CA LEU A 360 27.40 11.01 7.68
C LEU A 360 28.91 11.13 7.40
N ALA A 361 29.51 10.10 6.81
CA ALA A 361 30.94 10.07 6.50
C ALA A 361 31.33 11.14 5.47
N ALA A 362 30.44 11.45 4.53
CA ALA A 362 30.65 12.48 3.53
C ALA A 362 30.29 13.91 4.00
N GLY A 363 29.83 14.09 5.24
CA GLY A 363 29.41 15.39 5.78
C GLY A 363 28.17 15.99 5.12
N ARG A 364 27.41 15.21 4.34
CA ARG A 364 26.15 15.65 3.70
C ARG A 364 24.99 15.70 4.69
N LEU A 365 25.06 14.85 5.71
CA LEU A 365 24.03 14.65 6.72
C LEU A 365 24.65 14.72 8.11
N ASP A 366 23.89 15.23 9.07
CA ASP A 366 24.17 15.09 10.49
C ASP A 366 23.00 14.35 11.17
N ARG A 367 23.19 13.97 12.44
CA ARG A 367 22.20 13.17 13.16
C ARG A 367 20.86 13.89 13.33
N GLU A 368 20.86 15.21 13.50
CA GLU A 368 19.62 15.98 13.70
C GLU A 368 18.84 16.11 12.39
N LYS A 369 19.51 16.35 11.26
CA LYS A 369 18.89 16.33 9.93
C LYS A 369 18.35 14.95 9.59
N ALA A 370 19.09 13.89 9.90
CA ALA A 370 18.62 12.52 9.68
C ALA A 370 17.35 12.22 10.50
N ARG A 371 17.32 12.69 11.75
CA ARG A 371 16.16 12.58 12.63
C ARG A 371 14.96 13.35 12.07
N GLU A 372 15.15 14.58 11.61
CA GLU A 372 14.06 15.38 11.01
C GLU A 372 13.51 14.74 9.74
N LEU A 373 14.37 14.20 8.86
CA LEU A 373 13.95 13.46 7.66
C LEU A 373 13.11 12.23 8.02
N LEU A 374 13.52 11.46 9.02
CA LEU A 374 12.76 10.31 9.51
C LEU A 374 11.42 10.75 10.14
N GLN A 375 11.39 11.84 10.91
CA GLN A 375 10.15 12.37 11.46
C GLN A 375 9.17 12.79 10.35
N CYS A 376 9.66 13.45 9.30
CA CYS A 376 8.87 13.76 8.12
C CYS A 376 8.36 12.48 7.45
N TYR A 377 9.23 11.48 7.22
CA TYR A 377 8.86 10.19 6.64
C TYR A 377 7.77 9.46 7.44
N TRP A 378 7.87 9.41 8.77
CA TRP A 378 6.88 8.74 9.62
C TRP A 378 5.55 9.47 9.65
N LEU A 379 5.56 10.82 9.64
CA LEU A 379 4.33 11.60 9.51
C LEU A 379 3.56 11.25 8.23
N LYS A 380 4.26 11.00 7.12
CA LYS A 380 3.62 10.59 5.86
C LYS A 380 2.76 9.33 5.99
N HIS A 381 3.16 8.38 6.84
CA HIS A 381 2.39 7.14 7.03
C HIS A 381 1.05 7.41 7.72
N ASN A 382 0.95 8.43 8.56
CA ASN A 382 -0.31 8.79 9.22
C ASN A 382 -1.34 9.30 8.20
N TYR A 383 -0.89 10.14 7.25
CA TYR A 383 -1.71 10.64 6.14
C TYR A 383 -2.25 9.53 5.23
N ALA A 384 -1.66 8.33 5.23
CA ALA A 384 -2.22 7.16 4.52
C ALA A 384 -3.61 6.78 5.07
N TYR A 385 -3.88 7.02 6.35
CA TYR A 385 -5.10 6.63 7.06
C TYR A 385 -6.19 7.69 7.07
N ASP A 386 -5.99 8.86 6.43
CA ASP A 386 -7.03 9.88 6.33
C ASP A 386 -8.33 9.37 5.69
N TYR A 387 -8.29 8.23 4.95
CA TYR A 387 -9.48 7.61 4.36
C TYR A 387 -10.54 7.21 5.40
N GLN A 388 -10.17 7.08 6.68
CA GLN A 388 -11.09 6.72 7.77
C GLN A 388 -11.78 7.94 8.39
N GLY A 389 -11.37 9.17 8.02
CA GLY A 389 -11.80 10.38 8.72
C GLY A 389 -13.20 10.89 8.36
N ARG A 390 -13.78 10.46 7.23
CA ARG A 390 -15.19 10.70 6.86
C ARG A 390 -15.74 9.45 6.17
N VAL A 391 -16.80 8.86 6.73
CA VAL A 391 -17.59 7.78 6.13
C VAL A 391 -18.78 8.39 5.40
#